data_AF-A0A3D5EKF8-F1
#
_entry.id   AF-A0A3D5EKF8-F1
#
_cell.length_a   1.000
_cell.length_b   1.000
_cell.length_c   1.000
_cell.angle_alpha   90.00
_cell.angle_beta   90.00
_cell.angle_gamma   90.00
#
_symmetry.space_group_name_H-M   'P 1'
#
loop_
_entity.id
_entity.type
_entity.pdbx_description
1 polymer ?
#
loop_
_entity_poly.entity_id
_entity_poly.type
_entity_poly.pdbx_seq_one_letter_code
_entity_poly.pdbx_strand_id
1 'polypeptide(L)'
;MCVVNVAHADLREALAAELLEASKADNSMSKKEKLITQRCTAVKRYLVEDKSALRQALYYSCSAPVVGVAFYAGNDLGQHSPEKIAVYIENMFAENGMRAKVFIKHNHQSGSSVAYMIMGGRRIMNPKDPVSAISRIEGFASDAKLVFFADGKISSSELEKWVKSESPYIPTVS
;
A
#
# COMPACT_ATOMS: atom_id res chain seq x y z
N MET A 1 22.41 15.34 -24.03
CA MET A 1 21.50 15.54 -22.88
C MET A 1 20.90 14.20 -22.52
N CYS A 2 21.38 13.56 -21.45
CA CYS A 2 20.82 12.31 -20.96
C CYS A 2 19.68 12.63 -20.00
N VAL A 3 18.45 12.38 -20.41
CA VAL A 3 17.28 12.46 -19.53
C VAL A 3 17.33 11.20 -18.67
N VAL A 4 17.89 11.34 -17.46
CA VAL A 4 17.97 10.22 -16.52
C VAL A 4 16.57 9.99 -15.96
N ASN A 5 16.04 8.84 -16.29
CA ASN A 5 14.74 8.33 -15.87
C ASN A 5 14.83 7.94 -14.37
N VAL A 6 14.81 8.93 -13.46
CA VAL A 6 14.98 8.72 -12.01
C VAL A 6 13.73 9.22 -11.27
N ALA A 7 12.76 8.33 -11.08
CA ALA A 7 11.65 8.56 -10.14
C ALA A 7 10.91 7.28 -9.72
N HIS A 8 11.12 6.12 -10.39
CA HIS A 8 10.34 4.90 -10.14
C HIS A 8 11.05 3.81 -9.34
N ALA A 9 12.38 3.84 -9.27
CA ALA A 9 13.16 3.00 -8.36
C ALA A 9 12.97 3.45 -6.89
N ASP A 10 12.58 4.71 -6.68
CA ASP A 10 12.77 5.42 -5.42
C ASP A 10 11.90 4.88 -4.26
N LEU A 11 10.61 4.62 -4.42
CA LEU A 11 9.76 4.21 -3.27
C LEU A 11 9.93 2.76 -2.83
N ARG A 12 10.17 1.83 -3.76
CA ARG A 12 10.42 0.41 -3.42
C ARG A 12 11.81 0.25 -2.81
N GLU A 13 12.81 0.93 -3.38
CA GLU A 13 14.18 0.94 -2.85
C GLU A 13 14.25 1.71 -1.53
N ALA A 14 13.56 2.85 -1.39
CA ALA A 14 13.46 3.59 -0.13
C ALA A 14 12.80 2.74 0.96
N LEU A 15 11.73 2.01 0.65
CA LEU A 15 11.13 1.10 1.62
C LEU A 15 12.04 -0.07 1.98
N ALA A 16 12.71 -0.66 0.99
CA ALA A 16 13.67 -1.74 1.24
C ALA A 16 14.84 -1.24 2.09
N ALA A 17 15.32 -0.02 1.84
CA ALA A 17 16.37 0.64 2.62
C ALA A 17 15.89 0.96 4.04
N GLU A 18 14.70 1.54 4.22
CA GLU A 18 14.14 1.82 5.56
C GLU A 18 13.94 0.54 6.37
N LEU A 19 13.39 -0.52 5.76
CA LEU A 19 13.24 -1.82 6.41
C LEU A 19 14.60 -2.46 6.70
N LEU A 20 15.58 -2.32 5.80
CA LEU A 20 16.93 -2.85 6.00
C LEU A 20 17.63 -2.14 7.15
N GLU A 21 17.66 -0.81 7.18
CA GLU A 21 18.25 -0.01 8.27
C GLU A 21 17.59 -0.34 9.61
N ALA A 22 16.25 -0.37 9.65
CA ALA A 22 15.48 -0.82 10.81
C ALA A 22 15.87 -2.23 11.26
N SER A 23 16.06 -3.16 10.32
CA SER A 23 16.35 -4.56 10.59
C SER A 23 17.78 -4.84 11.05
N LYS A 24 18.72 -3.90 10.87
CA LYS A 24 20.10 -4.02 11.36
C LYS A 24 20.19 -4.06 12.88
N ALA A 25 19.15 -3.60 13.59
CA ALA A 25 19.08 -3.67 15.05
C ALA A 25 18.65 -5.06 15.58
N ASP A 26 18.23 -5.99 14.73
CA ASP A 26 17.87 -7.35 15.11
C ASP A 26 18.95 -8.33 14.65
N ASN A 27 19.56 -9.13 15.54
CA ASN A 27 20.58 -10.11 15.15
C ASN A 27 20.06 -11.56 15.12
N SER A 28 18.77 -11.77 15.37
CA SER A 28 18.20 -13.12 15.52
C SER A 28 17.84 -13.81 14.20
N MET A 29 17.90 -13.11 13.06
CA MET A 29 17.45 -13.60 11.75
C MET A 29 18.28 -13.06 10.58
N SER A 30 18.29 -13.78 9.45
CA SER A 30 18.92 -13.29 8.23
C SER A 30 18.12 -12.13 7.59
N LYS A 31 18.78 -11.27 6.82
CA LYS A 31 18.14 -10.13 6.12
C LYS A 31 16.96 -10.57 5.23
N LYS A 32 17.08 -11.72 4.56
CA LYS A 32 16.06 -12.27 3.67
C LYS A 32 14.81 -12.73 4.42
N GLU A 33 14.98 -13.40 5.55
CA GLU A 33 13.86 -13.87 6.38
C GLU A 33 13.10 -12.70 7.03
N LYS A 34 13.81 -11.63 7.41
CA LYS A 34 13.18 -10.40 7.91
C LYS A 34 12.34 -9.68 6.84
N LEU A 35 12.82 -9.68 5.59
CA LEU A 35 12.14 -9.02 4.47
C LEU A 35 10.86 -9.74 4.02
N ILE A 36 10.76 -11.06 4.23
CA ILE A 36 9.68 -11.91 3.68
C ILE A 36 8.72 -12.38 4.77
N THR A 37 9.20 -12.99 5.85
CA THR A 37 8.35 -13.72 6.82
C THR A 37 7.89 -12.83 7.97
N GLN A 38 8.67 -11.81 8.33
CA GLN A 38 8.37 -10.92 9.46
C GLN A 38 8.14 -9.47 9.06
N ARG A 39 7.84 -9.20 7.79
CA ARG A 39 7.75 -7.84 7.26
C ARG A 39 6.81 -6.95 8.08
N CYS A 40 5.61 -7.43 8.39
CA CYS A 40 4.66 -6.66 9.21
C CYS A 40 5.08 -6.53 10.68
N THR A 41 5.77 -7.52 11.23
CA THR A 41 6.35 -7.44 12.58
C THR A 41 7.46 -6.40 12.62
N ALA A 42 8.33 -6.38 11.60
CA ALA A 42 9.40 -5.40 11.46
C ALA A 42 8.84 -3.98 11.24
N VAL A 43 7.83 -3.82 10.38
CA VAL A 43 7.10 -2.54 10.23
C VAL A 43 6.58 -2.08 11.59
N LYS A 44 5.80 -2.90 12.30
CA LYS A 44 5.23 -2.52 13.60
C LYS A 44 6.28 -2.22 14.67
N ARG A 45 7.42 -2.92 14.64
CA ARG A 45 8.48 -2.81 15.66
C ARG A 45 9.42 -1.62 15.44
N TYR A 46 9.69 -1.29 14.18
CA TYR A 46 10.75 -0.33 13.83
C TYR A 46 10.26 0.87 13.03
N LEU A 47 9.19 0.71 12.25
CA LEU A 47 8.49 1.81 11.60
C LEU A 47 7.26 2.13 12.44
N VAL A 48 7.52 2.72 13.62
CA VAL A 48 6.49 3.32 14.47
C VAL A 48 5.63 4.26 13.61
N GLU A 49 4.35 4.42 13.96
CA GLU A 49 3.38 5.28 13.27
C GLU A 49 3.85 6.75 13.24
N ASP A 50 4.75 7.05 12.30
CA ASP A 50 5.27 8.38 11.98
C ASP A 50 4.33 9.07 10.98
N LYS A 51 4.39 10.40 10.90
CA LYS A 51 3.53 11.26 10.08
C LYS A 51 3.73 11.12 8.56
N SER A 52 4.64 10.27 8.09
CA SER A 52 4.81 10.07 6.64
C SER A 52 3.65 9.23 6.08
N ALA A 53 3.08 9.68 4.95
CA ALA A 53 1.99 8.97 4.27
C ALA A 53 2.34 7.51 3.95
N LEU A 54 3.59 7.26 3.56
CA LEU A 54 4.10 5.92 3.27
C LEU A 54 4.11 5.02 4.51
N ARG A 55 4.62 5.52 5.63
CA ARG A 55 4.71 4.74 6.87
C ARG A 55 3.34 4.41 7.43
N GLN A 56 2.41 5.36 7.39
CA GLN A 56 1.01 5.11 7.77
C GLN A 56 0.34 4.08 6.85
N ALA A 57 0.52 4.19 5.54
CA ALA A 57 0.00 3.20 4.58
C ALA A 57 0.58 1.80 4.85
N LEU A 58 1.87 1.70 5.10
CA LEU A 58 2.54 0.45 5.44
C LEU A 58 1.99 -0.17 6.72
N TYR A 59 1.90 0.63 7.78
CA TYR A 59 1.39 0.20 9.08
C TYR A 59 -0.05 -0.29 8.95
N TYR A 60 -0.92 0.49 8.30
CA TYR A 60 -2.31 0.13 8.06
C TYR A 60 -2.44 -1.18 7.28
N SER A 61 -1.63 -1.36 6.24
CA SER A 61 -1.62 -2.59 5.41
C SER A 61 -1.20 -3.86 6.16
N CYS A 62 -0.69 -3.73 7.40
CA CYS A 62 -0.33 -4.82 8.31
C CYS A 62 -1.35 -5.06 9.43
N SER A 63 -2.42 -4.28 9.49
CA SER A 63 -3.42 -4.36 10.56
C SER A 63 -4.49 -5.42 10.29
N ALA A 64 -4.83 -5.62 9.01
CA ALA A 64 -5.89 -6.51 8.55
C ALA A 64 -5.68 -6.84 7.05
N PRO A 65 -6.52 -7.70 6.45
CA PRO A 65 -6.59 -7.89 4.99
C PRO A 65 -7.14 -6.64 4.26
N VAL A 66 -6.38 -5.54 4.30
CA VAL A 66 -6.77 -4.21 3.80
C VAL A 66 -5.66 -3.60 2.95
N VAL A 67 -5.99 -2.57 2.17
CA VAL A 67 -5.03 -1.82 1.35
C VAL A 67 -4.61 -0.53 2.06
N GLY A 68 -3.31 -0.37 2.28
CA GLY A 68 -2.73 0.92 2.62
C GLY A 68 -2.40 1.69 1.36
N VAL A 69 -2.82 2.96 1.28
CA VAL A 69 -2.55 3.81 0.13
C VAL A 69 -1.78 5.05 0.59
N ALA A 70 -0.61 5.28 0.01
CA ALA A 70 0.11 6.53 0.18
C ALA A 70 -0.13 7.41 -1.05
N PHE A 71 -0.69 8.59 -0.85
CA PHE A 71 -0.94 9.57 -1.89
C PHE A 71 -0.07 10.79 -1.69
N TYR A 72 0.87 11.00 -2.60
CA TYR A 72 1.70 12.20 -2.66
C TYR A 72 1.02 13.19 -3.58
N ALA A 73 0.45 14.25 -3.02
CA ALA A 73 -0.27 15.27 -3.76
C ALA A 73 0.68 16.39 -4.16
N GLY A 74 0.95 16.51 -5.45
CA GLY A 74 1.72 17.59 -6.05
C GLY A 74 0.85 18.73 -6.60
N ASN A 75 1.50 19.70 -7.22
CA ASN A 75 0.83 20.88 -7.80
C ASN A 75 0.14 20.59 -9.15
N ASP A 76 0.34 19.39 -9.69
CA ASP A 76 -0.21 18.88 -10.94
C ASP A 76 -1.66 18.38 -10.84
N LEU A 77 -2.28 18.45 -9.65
CA LEU A 77 -3.70 18.11 -9.45
C LEU A 77 -4.68 19.17 -9.99
N GLY A 78 -4.18 20.34 -10.39
CA GLY A 78 -5.00 21.43 -10.89
C GLY A 78 -6.02 21.90 -9.85
N GLN A 79 -7.31 21.84 -10.20
CA GLN A 79 -8.40 22.27 -9.32
C GLN A 79 -8.92 21.16 -8.39
N HIS A 80 -8.39 19.94 -8.52
CA HIS A 80 -8.84 18.81 -7.71
C HIS A 80 -8.16 18.82 -6.34
N SER A 81 -8.96 18.90 -5.27
CA SER A 81 -8.44 18.78 -3.91
C SER A 81 -7.93 17.35 -3.64
N PRO A 82 -6.75 17.18 -3.00
CA PRO A 82 -6.21 15.87 -2.65
C PRO A 82 -7.19 14.97 -1.89
N GLU A 83 -8.00 15.55 -1.00
CA GLU A 83 -8.96 14.84 -0.16
C GLU A 83 -10.07 14.19 -0.98
N LYS A 84 -10.58 14.88 -2.00
CA LYS A 84 -11.59 14.31 -2.90
C LYS A 84 -11.03 13.14 -3.70
N ILE A 85 -9.78 13.24 -4.16
CA ILE A 85 -9.11 12.14 -4.86
C ILE A 85 -8.90 10.96 -3.90
N ALA A 86 -8.49 11.22 -2.66
CA ALA A 86 -8.33 10.19 -1.64
C ALA A 86 -9.64 9.44 -1.36
N VAL A 87 -10.74 10.16 -1.13
CA VAL A 87 -12.07 9.56 -0.94
C VAL A 87 -12.49 8.76 -2.18
N TYR A 88 -12.24 9.29 -3.38
CA TYR A 88 -12.53 8.57 -4.62
C TYR A 88 -11.76 7.24 -4.71
N ILE A 89 -10.46 7.25 -4.39
CA ILE A 89 -9.64 6.02 -4.36
C ILE A 89 -10.18 5.02 -3.31
N GLU A 90 -10.52 5.48 -2.09
CA GLU A 90 -11.09 4.63 -1.04
C GLU A 90 -12.41 3.98 -1.52
N ASN A 91 -13.28 4.76 -2.17
CA ASN A 91 -14.55 4.27 -2.72
C ASN A 91 -14.36 3.25 -3.85
N MET A 92 -13.42 3.50 -4.77
CA MET A 92 -13.13 2.56 -5.85
C MET A 92 -12.62 1.22 -5.33
N PHE A 93 -11.77 1.20 -4.31
CA PHE A 93 -11.38 -0.06 -3.65
C PHE A 93 -12.59 -0.73 -3.00
N ALA A 94 -13.48 0.07 -2.42
CA ALA A 94 -14.67 -0.43 -1.76
C ALA A 94 -15.66 -1.10 -2.73
N GLU A 95 -15.89 -0.51 -3.89
CA GLU A 95 -16.66 -1.10 -5.00
C GLU A 95 -16.06 -2.43 -5.47
N ASN A 96 -14.73 -2.59 -5.31
CA ASN A 96 -14.01 -3.82 -5.58
C ASN A 96 -13.95 -4.77 -4.36
N GLY A 97 -14.84 -4.60 -3.37
CA GLY A 97 -14.97 -5.47 -2.20
C GLY A 97 -13.79 -5.41 -1.23
N MET A 98 -12.96 -4.37 -1.29
CA MET A 98 -11.78 -4.20 -0.44
C MET A 98 -11.82 -2.89 0.33
N ARG A 99 -11.46 -2.93 1.62
CA ARG A 99 -11.23 -1.70 2.37
C ARG A 99 -9.82 -1.16 2.09
N ALA A 100 -9.77 0.13 1.77
CA ALA A 100 -8.53 0.88 1.65
C ALA A 100 -8.53 2.06 2.63
N LYS A 101 -7.33 2.53 2.98
CA LYS A 101 -7.15 3.81 3.66
C LYS A 101 -6.08 4.63 2.95
N VAL A 102 -6.42 5.85 2.59
CA VAL A 102 -5.50 6.79 1.92
C VAL A 102 -4.89 7.74 2.94
N PHE A 103 -3.57 7.83 2.92
CA PHE A 103 -2.77 8.77 3.70
C PHE A 103 -2.12 9.76 2.75
N ILE A 104 -2.33 11.05 2.97
CA ILE A 104 -1.94 12.11 2.02
C ILE A 104 -0.67 12.80 2.51
N LYS A 105 0.31 12.96 1.61
CA LYS A 105 1.41 13.92 1.74
C LYS A 105 1.13 15.09 0.81
N HIS A 106 0.82 16.24 1.38
CA HIS A 106 0.59 17.47 0.62
C HIS A 106 1.90 18.09 0.09
N ASN A 107 1.76 18.95 -0.91
CA ASN A 107 2.83 19.80 -1.47
C ASN A 107 4.06 19.00 -1.93
N HIS A 108 3.84 17.87 -2.60
CA HIS A 108 4.92 17.04 -3.13
C HIS A 108 5.60 17.74 -4.32
N GLN A 109 6.91 17.99 -4.20
CA GLN A 109 7.66 18.83 -5.14
C GLN A 109 7.76 18.22 -6.55
N SER A 110 7.72 16.90 -6.68
CA SER A 110 7.95 16.19 -7.95
C SER A 110 6.66 15.81 -8.70
N GLY A 111 5.52 16.39 -8.33
CA GLY A 111 4.21 16.03 -8.87
C GLY A 111 3.52 14.92 -8.08
N SER A 112 2.33 14.54 -8.52
CA SER A 112 1.44 13.64 -7.81
C SER A 112 1.74 12.19 -8.10
N SER A 113 1.75 11.36 -7.07
CA SER A 113 1.93 9.91 -7.24
C SER A 113 1.17 9.14 -6.17
N VAL A 114 0.82 7.90 -6.48
CA VAL A 114 0.05 7.03 -5.58
C VAL A 114 0.79 5.71 -5.44
N ALA A 115 0.78 5.13 -4.23
CA ALA A 115 1.31 3.80 -3.95
C ALA A 115 0.26 2.97 -3.22
N TYR A 116 -0.03 1.78 -3.75
CA TYR A 116 -0.90 0.77 -3.12
C TYR A 116 -0.06 -0.30 -2.46
N MET A 117 -0.43 -0.68 -1.24
CA MET A 117 0.37 -1.58 -0.42
C MET A 117 -0.53 -2.56 0.33
N ILE A 118 -0.11 -3.83 0.34
CA ILE A 118 -0.65 -4.86 1.24
C ILE A 118 0.49 -5.51 2.03
N MET A 119 0.19 -5.94 3.26
CA MET A 119 1.11 -6.66 4.14
C MET A 119 2.48 -5.99 4.28
N GLY A 120 2.47 -4.70 4.62
CA GLY A 120 3.69 -3.93 4.83
C GLY A 120 4.48 -3.70 3.55
N GLY A 121 3.81 -3.73 2.39
CA GLY A 121 4.44 -3.56 1.09
C GLY A 121 5.11 -4.82 0.54
N ARG A 122 4.65 -6.01 0.92
CA ARG A 122 5.06 -7.26 0.22
C ARG A 122 4.66 -7.20 -1.25
N ARG A 123 3.47 -6.65 -1.53
CA ARG A 123 3.03 -6.26 -2.87
C ARG A 123 2.84 -4.75 -2.88
N ILE A 124 3.43 -4.12 -3.89
CA ILE A 124 3.42 -2.66 -4.07
C ILE A 124 3.11 -2.38 -5.53
N MET A 125 2.21 -1.44 -5.77
CA MET A 125 1.96 -0.86 -7.09
C MET A 125 2.05 0.65 -6.98
N ASN A 126 2.90 1.26 -7.83
CA ASN A 126 3.22 2.69 -7.78
C ASN A 126 2.88 3.36 -9.12
N PRO A 127 1.59 3.56 -9.42
CA PRO A 127 1.15 4.35 -10.57
C PRO A 127 1.76 5.76 -10.55
N LYS A 128 2.09 6.25 -11.75
CA LYS A 128 2.82 7.52 -11.92
C LYS A 128 2.02 8.75 -11.52
N ASP A 129 0.71 8.66 -11.63
CA ASP A 129 -0.25 9.75 -11.47
C ASP A 129 -1.60 9.21 -10.97
N PRO A 130 -2.50 10.05 -10.46
CA PRO A 130 -3.79 9.61 -9.92
C PRO A 130 -4.72 8.91 -10.94
N VAL A 131 -4.68 9.27 -12.22
CA VAL A 131 -5.55 8.65 -13.25
C VAL A 131 -5.08 7.22 -13.55
N SER A 132 -3.77 7.07 -13.75
CA SER A 132 -3.11 5.76 -13.83
C SER A 132 -3.32 4.93 -12.57
N ALA A 133 -3.45 5.58 -11.41
CA ALA A 133 -3.72 4.91 -10.15
C ALA A 133 -5.14 4.32 -10.14
N ILE A 134 -6.14 5.15 -10.42
CA ILE A 134 -7.55 4.76 -10.40
C ILE A 134 -7.82 3.59 -11.36
N SER A 135 -7.32 3.66 -12.58
CA SER A 135 -7.49 2.61 -13.61
C SER A 135 -6.90 1.24 -13.24
N ARG A 136 -6.04 1.16 -12.22
CA ARG A 136 -5.39 -0.08 -11.78
C ARG A 136 -5.98 -0.66 -10.49
N ILE A 137 -6.97 -0.01 -9.88
CA ILE A 137 -7.55 -0.42 -8.59
C ILE A 137 -8.15 -1.81 -8.66
N GLU A 138 -8.98 -2.10 -9.67
CA GLU A 138 -9.63 -3.41 -9.83
C GLU A 138 -8.61 -4.56 -9.94
N GLY A 139 -7.60 -4.38 -10.80
CA GLY A 139 -6.53 -5.36 -10.97
C GLY A 139 -5.71 -5.56 -9.69
N PHE A 140 -5.36 -4.46 -8.99
CA PHE A 140 -4.64 -4.56 -7.72
C PHE A 140 -5.49 -5.22 -6.63
N ALA A 141 -6.79 -4.91 -6.55
CA ALA A 141 -7.70 -5.50 -5.59
C ALA A 141 -7.82 -7.01 -5.82
N SER A 142 -7.97 -7.44 -7.07
CA SER A 142 -8.01 -8.87 -7.44
C SER A 142 -6.72 -9.59 -7.06
N ASP A 143 -5.55 -9.03 -7.39
CA ASP A 143 -4.24 -9.54 -6.99
C ASP A 143 -4.13 -9.65 -5.45
N ALA A 144 -4.57 -8.62 -4.74
CA ALA A 144 -4.48 -8.57 -3.28
C ALA A 144 -5.32 -9.66 -2.61
N LYS A 145 -6.55 -9.90 -3.09
CA LYS A 145 -7.43 -10.97 -2.61
C LYS A 145 -6.76 -12.34 -2.73
N LEU A 146 -6.16 -12.63 -3.88
CA LEU A 146 -5.45 -13.89 -4.13
C LEU A 146 -4.24 -14.05 -3.20
N VAL A 147 -3.48 -12.98 -2.99
CA VAL A 147 -2.34 -13.01 -2.07
C VAL A 147 -2.79 -13.27 -0.64
N PHE A 148 -3.84 -12.59 -0.16
CA PHE A 148 -4.37 -12.82 1.19
C PHE A 148 -4.89 -14.25 1.37
N PHE A 149 -5.52 -14.84 0.35
CA PHE A 149 -5.95 -16.22 0.37
C PHE A 149 -4.77 -17.20 0.42
N ALA A 150 -3.78 -17.01 -0.47
CA ALA A 150 -2.60 -17.87 -0.53
C ALA A 150 -1.78 -17.86 0.78
N ASP A 151 -1.80 -16.74 1.50
CA ASP A 151 -1.13 -16.59 2.79
C ASP A 151 -2.00 -17.00 4.01
N GLY A 152 -3.20 -17.54 3.78
CA GLY A 152 -4.12 -17.98 4.82
C GLY A 152 -4.67 -16.84 5.68
N LYS A 153 -4.64 -15.60 5.20
CA LYS A 153 -5.21 -14.42 5.91
C LYS A 153 -6.71 -14.32 5.76
N ILE A 154 -7.26 -14.99 4.75
CA ILE A 154 -8.69 -15.16 4.52
C ILE A 154 -8.94 -16.62 4.14
N SER A 155 -10.11 -17.15 4.50
CA SER A 155 -10.53 -18.50 4.12
C SER A 155 -11.07 -18.53 2.68
N SER A 156 -11.28 -19.74 2.14
CA SER A 156 -11.95 -19.90 0.83
C SER A 156 -13.36 -19.31 0.82
N SER A 157 -14.10 -19.42 1.93
CA SER A 157 -15.45 -18.83 2.05
C SER A 157 -15.42 -17.30 2.10
N GLU A 158 -14.39 -16.72 2.73
CA GLU A 158 -14.17 -15.27 2.72
C GLU A 158 -13.76 -14.77 1.33
N LEU A 159 -12.93 -15.53 0.60
CA LEU A 159 -12.62 -15.21 -0.79
C LEU A 159 -13.87 -15.25 -1.69
N GLU A 160 -14.73 -16.26 -1.53
CA GLU A 160 -15.98 -16.37 -2.28
C GLU A 160 -16.90 -15.17 -2.01
N LYS A 161 -17.02 -14.75 -0.75
CA LYS A 161 -17.73 -13.52 -0.39
C LYS A 161 -17.09 -12.30 -1.04
N TRP A 162 -15.77 -12.14 -1.01
CA TRP A 162 -15.08 -11.01 -1.64
C TRP A 162 -15.21 -10.94 -3.17
N VAL A 163 -15.41 -12.06 -3.84
CA VAL A 163 -15.66 -12.11 -5.29
C VAL A 163 -17.13 -11.78 -5.61
N LYS A 164 -18.06 -12.16 -4.74
CA LYS A 164 -19.50 -11.98 -4.93
C LYS A 164 -20.08 -10.71 -4.28
N SER A 165 -19.37 -10.11 -3.33
CA SER A 165 -19.84 -8.99 -2.52
C SER A 165 -19.72 -7.68 -3.27
N GLU A 166 -20.83 -6.94 -3.32
CA GLU A 166 -20.89 -5.54 -3.79
C GLU A 166 -20.52 -4.54 -2.68
N SER A 167 -20.20 -5.01 -1.47
CA SER A 167 -19.88 -4.15 -0.32
C SER A 167 -18.50 -4.45 0.29
N PRO A 168 -17.73 -3.41 0.65
CA PRO A 168 -16.44 -3.57 1.32
C PRO A 168 -16.59 -4.04 2.76
N TYR A 169 -15.78 -5.01 3.18
CA TYR A 169 -15.72 -5.40 4.59
C TYR A 169 -14.33 -5.93 4.96
N ILE A 170 -14.02 -5.94 6.26
CA ILE A 170 -12.79 -6.55 6.77
C ILE A 170 -13.11 -8.01 7.11
N PRO A 171 -12.40 -8.99 6.52
CA PRO A 171 -12.58 -10.40 6.86
C PRO A 171 -12.25 -10.64 8.32
N THR A 172 -13.05 -11.50 8.96
CA THR A 172 -12.65 -12.12 10.23
C THR A 172 -11.45 -13.03 9.97
N VAL A 173 -10.30 -12.63 10.50
CA VAL A 173 -9.06 -13.41 10.45
C VAL A 173 -9.20 -14.56 11.43
N SER A 174 -9.07 -15.80 10.95
CA SER A 174 -9.07 -17.03 11.77
C SER A 174 -7.75 -17.23 12.52
#